data_AF-A0A2M7AEE5-F1
#
_entry.id   AF-A0A2M7AEE5-F1
#
_cell.length_a   1.000
_cell.length_b   1.000
_cell.length_c   1.000
_cell.angle_alpha   90.00
_cell.angle_beta   90.00
_cell.angle_gamma   90.00
#
_symmetry.space_group_name_H-M   'P 1'
#
loop_
_entity.id
_entity.type
_entity.pdbx_description
1 polymer ?
#
loop_
_entity_poly.entity_id
_entity_poly.type
_entity_poly.pdbx_seq_one_letter_code
_entity_poly.pdbx_strand_id
1 'polypeptide(L)'
;MHAQRLLFTLLSVVVLSSTSFGDGEKVVYQADFSGARTLPELGWEILSTPSRSAYEARDGVLRVTCKKNWHDDGSMRRQVPIVKRGALEFDANIAMENASYALGVSLTISVYNISTWFHDYCKDWRRYFPEPPSARMSGFNTEPVGHKRLTAIKHGEWAHYKILFDCDNGIVEYYRNDMRDPVYIDYDVPVLGRDEYEGGSLRIGSMGITKGGVVYGIRNLTLREINAPVDQSSQNDTLLLFKGIGAHLYDLESLAATHFEEATIRAYTLETHGAAIAPKNQFKVDKLPSAATIAAASVIVLADMPAQSSDCLPNALLQQIVDAVFDGAHLLILGGMYSLGKGGYARTPLASILPVELKGPWEVKSFRKPESLRRGSQTLQKADVLWYHDISVREGAKVLLTAGGKPMFVRRSLGNGTVSVSLGVACGTISSGANLQPFWENQAWRELLLSSLP
;
A
#
# COMPACT_ATOMS: atom_id res chain seq x y z
N MET A 1 25.68 -68.48 19.99
CA MET A 1 25.71 -68.50 18.51
C MET A 1 24.46 -67.79 18.02
N HIS A 2 24.63 -66.89 17.04
CA HIS A 2 23.63 -66.00 16.42
C HIS A 2 23.20 -64.79 17.27
N ALA A 3 23.88 -63.65 17.05
CA ALA A 3 23.42 -62.32 17.43
C ALA A 3 23.56 -61.40 16.22
N GLN A 4 22.43 -60.82 15.82
CA GLN A 4 22.22 -59.97 14.64
C GLN A 4 23.00 -58.65 14.75
N ARG A 5 23.67 -58.26 13.66
CA ARG A 5 24.15 -56.90 13.43
C ARG A 5 23.04 -56.11 12.75
N LEU A 6 22.47 -55.12 13.45
CA LEU A 6 21.55 -54.15 12.90
C LEU A 6 22.31 -52.83 12.69
N LEU A 7 22.32 -52.42 11.42
CA LEU A 7 22.92 -51.22 10.88
C LEU A 7 22.02 -50.03 11.27
N PHE A 8 22.55 -49.04 12.01
CA PHE A 8 21.85 -47.78 12.27
C PHE A 8 22.02 -46.87 11.05
N THR A 9 20.98 -46.73 10.24
CA THR A 9 20.84 -45.63 9.28
C THR A 9 20.17 -44.47 10.01
N LEU A 10 20.92 -43.39 10.26
CA LEU A 10 20.34 -42.13 10.75
C LEU A 10 19.41 -41.58 9.66
N LEU A 11 18.10 -41.63 9.93
CA LEU A 11 17.10 -40.88 9.19
C LEU A 11 17.13 -39.43 9.72
N SER A 12 17.74 -38.52 8.98
CA SER A 12 17.60 -37.09 9.22
C SER A 12 16.18 -36.67 8.84
N VAL A 13 15.27 -36.69 9.82
CA VAL A 13 13.95 -36.06 9.69
C VAL A 13 14.16 -34.56 9.66
N VAL A 14 14.02 -33.96 8.48
CA VAL A 14 13.86 -32.52 8.34
C VAL A 14 12.50 -32.18 8.94
N VAL A 15 12.49 -31.69 10.17
CA VAL A 15 11.31 -31.07 10.78
C VAL A 15 11.10 -29.74 10.05
N LEU A 16 10.24 -29.76 9.04
CA LEU A 16 9.64 -28.54 8.52
C LEU A 16 8.80 -27.95 9.65
N SER A 17 9.25 -26.83 10.21
CA SER A 17 8.47 -26.03 11.13
C SER A 17 7.18 -25.61 10.42
N SER A 18 6.07 -26.25 10.78
CA SER A 18 4.73 -25.83 10.40
C SER A 18 4.45 -24.49 11.10
N THR A 19 4.75 -23.39 10.42
CA THR A 19 4.12 -22.10 10.77
C THR A 19 2.63 -22.30 10.62
N SER A 20 1.87 -22.10 11.69
CA SER A 20 0.40 -22.15 11.66
C SER A 20 -0.11 -21.15 10.61
N PHE A 21 -0.67 -21.67 9.52
CA PHE A 21 -1.24 -20.89 8.44
C PHE A 21 -2.67 -20.47 8.82
N GLY A 22 -3.10 -19.27 8.41
CA GLY A 22 -4.48 -18.83 8.59
C GLY A 22 -5.45 -19.65 7.74
N ASP A 23 -6.68 -19.84 8.23
CA ASP A 23 -7.74 -20.69 7.66
C ASP A 23 -8.25 -20.30 6.24
N GLY A 24 -7.57 -19.40 5.53
CA GLY A 24 -8.00 -18.83 4.24
C GLY A 24 -7.02 -18.92 3.07
N GLU A 25 -5.82 -19.50 3.25
CA GLU A 25 -4.80 -19.58 2.20
C GLU A 25 -4.56 -21.01 1.71
N LYS A 26 -4.49 -21.21 0.40
CA LYS A 26 -4.20 -22.51 -0.22
C LYS A 26 -2.98 -22.40 -1.12
N VAL A 27 -1.97 -23.25 -0.90
CA VAL A 27 -0.84 -23.38 -1.85
C VAL A 27 -1.34 -24.04 -3.12
N VAL A 28 -1.28 -23.31 -4.23
CA VAL A 28 -1.72 -23.79 -5.55
C VAL A 28 -0.55 -24.28 -6.39
N TYR A 29 0.63 -23.70 -6.15
CA TYR A 29 1.87 -24.19 -6.71
C TYR A 29 3.05 -23.88 -5.78
N GLN A 30 3.99 -24.81 -5.68
CA GLN A 30 5.27 -24.61 -5.01
C GLN A 30 6.36 -25.24 -5.88
N ALA A 31 7.42 -24.48 -6.15
CA ALA A 31 8.54 -24.97 -6.94
C ALA A 31 9.47 -25.85 -6.10
N ASP A 32 9.86 -26.98 -6.67
CA ASP A 32 10.92 -27.85 -6.15
C ASP A 32 12.21 -27.57 -6.93
N PHE A 33 13.19 -26.96 -6.27
CA PHE A 33 14.51 -26.71 -6.85
C PHE A 33 15.62 -27.51 -6.15
N SER A 34 15.27 -28.65 -5.55
CA SER A 34 16.24 -29.54 -4.88
C SER A 34 17.35 -30.05 -5.79
N GLY A 35 17.08 -30.17 -7.10
CA GLY A 35 17.96 -30.82 -8.07
C GLY A 35 17.77 -32.34 -8.16
N ALA A 36 16.80 -32.91 -7.42
CA ALA A 36 16.49 -34.34 -7.49
C ALA A 36 15.85 -34.76 -8.83
N ARG A 37 15.24 -33.81 -9.55
CA ARG A 37 14.65 -33.96 -10.88
C ARG A 37 15.09 -32.80 -11.77
N THR A 38 15.14 -33.03 -13.07
CA THR A 38 15.39 -31.99 -14.06
C THR A 38 14.23 -31.00 -14.14
N LEU A 39 14.49 -29.77 -14.59
CA LEU A 39 13.45 -28.75 -14.76
C LEU A 39 12.30 -29.20 -15.70
N PRO A 40 12.55 -29.89 -16.84
CA PRO A 40 11.48 -30.44 -17.67
C PRO A 40 10.63 -31.52 -16.96
N GLU A 41 11.24 -32.41 -16.17
CA GLU A 41 10.48 -33.41 -15.37
C GLU A 41 9.62 -32.75 -14.30
N LEU A 42 10.04 -31.59 -13.80
CA LEU A 42 9.27 -30.74 -12.91
C LEU A 42 8.17 -29.96 -13.65
N GLY A 43 8.07 -30.07 -14.98
CA GLY A 43 7.09 -29.41 -15.84
C GLY A 43 7.42 -27.96 -16.18
N TRP A 44 8.71 -27.62 -16.21
CA TRP A 44 9.20 -26.35 -16.76
C TRP A 44 9.62 -26.51 -18.22
N GLU A 45 9.09 -25.65 -19.07
CA GLU A 45 9.53 -25.49 -20.45
C GLU A 45 10.69 -24.50 -20.49
N ILE A 46 11.85 -24.93 -20.98
CA ILE A 46 13.02 -24.06 -21.14
C ILE A 46 12.98 -23.44 -22.54
N LEU A 47 12.67 -22.14 -22.60
CA LEU A 47 12.64 -21.31 -23.80
C LEU A 47 13.97 -20.56 -23.92
N SER A 48 15.07 -21.30 -23.97
CA SER A 48 16.43 -20.77 -24.07
C SER A 48 17.39 -21.81 -24.63
N THR A 49 18.57 -21.33 -25.02
CA THR A 49 19.75 -22.16 -25.29
C THR A 49 20.85 -21.81 -24.29
N PRO A 50 21.76 -22.72 -23.92
CA PRO A 50 22.82 -22.44 -22.95
C PRO A 50 23.72 -21.24 -23.28
N SER A 51 23.83 -20.84 -24.56
CA SER A 51 24.58 -19.65 -24.98
C SER A 51 23.87 -18.34 -24.67
N ARG A 52 22.54 -18.37 -24.53
CA ARG A 52 21.69 -17.23 -24.13
C ARG A 52 21.61 -17.17 -22.60
N SER A 53 20.91 -18.12 -22.01
CA SER A 53 20.82 -18.29 -20.55
C SER A 53 20.81 -19.76 -20.17
N ALA A 54 21.18 -20.05 -18.92
CA ALA A 54 21.11 -21.40 -18.36
C ALA A 54 20.30 -21.41 -17.06
N TYR A 55 19.54 -22.48 -16.87
CA TYR A 55 18.66 -22.69 -15.73
C TYR A 55 19.01 -24.03 -15.09
N GLU A 56 19.37 -24.01 -13.82
CA GLU A 56 19.78 -25.20 -13.08
C GLU A 56 19.09 -25.20 -11.72
N ALA A 57 18.38 -26.27 -11.38
CA ALA A 57 17.88 -26.51 -10.03
C ALA A 57 18.90 -27.33 -9.25
N ARG A 58 19.39 -26.80 -8.14
CA ARG A 58 20.38 -27.47 -7.31
C ARG A 58 20.34 -26.94 -5.88
N ASP A 59 20.44 -27.84 -4.89
CA ASP A 59 20.57 -27.50 -3.47
C ASP A 59 19.43 -26.59 -2.96
N GLY A 60 18.21 -26.78 -3.50
CA GLY A 60 17.02 -25.99 -3.16
C GLY A 60 16.96 -24.62 -3.83
N VAL A 61 17.86 -24.32 -4.78
CA VAL A 61 17.96 -23.04 -5.48
C VAL A 61 17.85 -23.24 -6.98
N LEU A 62 16.99 -22.46 -7.62
CA LEU A 62 17.06 -22.23 -9.06
C LEU A 62 18.15 -21.20 -9.33
N ARG A 63 19.21 -21.64 -10.02
CA ARG A 63 20.31 -20.82 -10.49
C ARG A 63 20.04 -20.39 -11.93
N VAL A 64 19.92 -19.09 -12.13
CA VAL A 64 19.69 -18.47 -13.43
C VAL A 64 20.99 -17.80 -13.87
N THR A 65 21.67 -18.38 -14.85
CA THR A 65 22.87 -17.78 -15.43
C THR A 65 22.46 -16.92 -16.63
N CYS A 66 22.53 -15.61 -16.45
CA CYS A 66 22.26 -14.63 -17.49
C CYS A 66 23.57 -14.29 -18.20
N LYS A 67 23.56 -14.24 -19.53
CA LYS A 67 24.75 -13.90 -20.32
C LYS A 67 24.49 -12.64 -21.13
N LYS A 68 25.55 -12.08 -21.67
CA LYS A 68 25.45 -10.91 -22.54
C LYS A 68 24.75 -11.30 -23.84
N ASN A 69 23.44 -11.06 -23.91
CA ASN A 69 22.66 -11.16 -25.13
C ASN A 69 21.50 -10.16 -25.08
N TRP A 70 21.77 -8.93 -25.55
CA TRP A 70 20.85 -7.80 -25.35
C TRP A 70 19.49 -8.06 -26.01
N HIS A 71 18.44 -8.11 -25.20
CA HIS A 71 17.03 -8.27 -25.62
C HIS A 71 16.66 -9.60 -26.32
N ASP A 72 17.60 -10.54 -26.47
CA ASP A 72 17.38 -11.87 -27.07
C ASP A 72 17.82 -13.00 -26.11
N ASP A 73 17.71 -12.75 -24.80
CA ASP A 73 18.00 -13.77 -23.79
C ASP A 73 16.80 -14.70 -23.56
N GLY A 74 17.02 -15.80 -22.85
CA GLY A 74 16.04 -16.85 -22.67
C GLY A 74 15.11 -16.69 -21.47
N SER A 75 14.15 -17.60 -21.40
CA SER A 75 13.30 -17.78 -20.22
C SER A 75 12.98 -19.25 -19.98
N MET A 76 12.46 -19.56 -18.80
CA MET A 76 11.73 -20.79 -18.54
C MET A 76 10.30 -20.44 -18.13
N ARG A 77 9.35 -21.27 -18.54
CA ARG A 77 7.92 -21.08 -18.31
C ARG A 77 7.31 -22.34 -17.71
N ARG A 78 6.33 -22.16 -16.85
CA ARG A 78 5.50 -23.23 -16.32
C ARG A 78 4.04 -22.82 -16.31
N GLN A 79 3.16 -23.71 -16.74
CA GLN A 79 1.73 -23.56 -16.55
C GLN A 79 1.38 -23.79 -15.07
N VAL A 80 0.57 -22.90 -14.52
CA VAL A 80 0.04 -22.93 -13.15
C VAL A 80 -1.46 -22.66 -13.19
N PRO A 81 -2.23 -23.15 -12.20
CA PRO A 81 -3.64 -22.82 -12.13
C PRO A 81 -3.88 -21.31 -12.07
N ILE A 82 -5.00 -20.86 -12.64
CA ILE A 82 -5.44 -19.48 -12.56
C ILE A 82 -6.06 -19.25 -11.19
N VAL A 83 -5.57 -18.25 -10.47
CA VAL A 83 -6.15 -17.76 -9.22
C VAL A 83 -6.54 -16.30 -9.42
N LYS A 84 -7.76 -15.91 -9.03
CA LYS A 84 -8.24 -14.52 -9.16
C LYS A 84 -7.68 -13.62 -8.08
N ARG A 85 -7.54 -14.17 -6.87
CA ARG A 85 -6.93 -13.52 -5.72
C ARG A 85 -5.84 -14.41 -5.17
N GLY A 86 -4.64 -13.89 -5.08
CA GLY A 86 -3.50 -14.72 -4.73
C GLY A 86 -2.25 -13.95 -4.36
N ALA A 87 -1.22 -14.72 -4.01
CA ALA A 87 0.11 -14.21 -3.74
C ALA A 87 1.17 -15.05 -4.45
N LEU A 88 2.05 -14.39 -5.21
CA LEU A 88 3.31 -14.97 -5.65
C LEU A 88 4.40 -14.57 -4.65
N GLU A 89 5.02 -15.55 -4.03
CA GLU A 89 6.08 -15.36 -3.04
C GLU A 89 7.36 -16.07 -3.49
N PHE A 90 8.51 -15.45 -3.29
CA PHE A 90 9.81 -16.04 -3.60
C PHE A 90 10.93 -15.31 -2.86
N ASP A 91 12.04 -16.02 -2.62
CA ASP A 91 13.30 -15.37 -2.25
C ASP A 91 14.18 -15.25 -3.49
N ALA A 92 14.86 -14.10 -3.62
CA ALA A 92 15.84 -13.91 -4.67
C ALA A 92 17.17 -13.36 -4.14
N ASN A 93 18.28 -13.87 -4.69
CA ASN A 93 19.62 -13.33 -4.53
C ASN A 93 20.08 -12.77 -5.87
N ILE A 94 20.19 -11.44 -5.92
CA ILE A 94 20.49 -10.72 -7.16
C ILE A 94 21.99 -10.63 -7.35
N ALA A 95 22.48 -11.05 -8.51
CA ALA A 95 23.91 -11.15 -8.80
C ALA A 95 24.67 -11.92 -7.70
N MET A 96 24.14 -13.09 -7.35
CA MET A 96 24.68 -14.03 -6.36
C MET A 96 26.13 -14.42 -6.65
N GLU A 97 26.50 -14.56 -7.93
CA GLU A 97 27.88 -14.79 -8.36
C GLU A 97 28.24 -13.88 -9.53
N ASN A 98 29.52 -13.49 -9.59
CA ASN A 98 30.08 -12.63 -10.62
C ASN A 98 29.40 -11.24 -10.73
N ALA A 99 29.06 -10.64 -9.60
CA ALA A 99 28.36 -9.35 -9.54
C ALA A 99 29.06 -8.19 -10.26
N SER A 100 30.37 -8.28 -10.50
CA SER A 100 31.13 -7.29 -11.29
C SER A 100 30.70 -7.23 -12.77
N TYR A 101 30.07 -8.29 -13.28
CA TYR A 101 29.52 -8.36 -14.63
C TYR A 101 28.06 -7.90 -14.72
N ALA A 102 27.40 -7.57 -13.62
CA ALA A 102 26.04 -7.07 -13.60
C ALA A 102 25.97 -5.65 -14.21
N LEU A 103 24.96 -5.35 -15.04
CA LEU A 103 24.89 -4.07 -15.77
C LEU A 103 23.47 -3.53 -15.97
N GLY A 104 22.47 -4.35 -16.27
CA GLY A 104 21.16 -3.84 -16.70
C GLY A 104 20.02 -4.64 -16.13
N VAL A 105 18.99 -4.88 -16.95
CA VAL A 105 17.91 -5.82 -16.60
C VAL A 105 18.42 -7.22 -16.88
N SER A 106 18.47 -8.04 -15.84
CA SER A 106 19.09 -9.37 -15.97
C SER A 106 18.20 -10.48 -15.45
N LEU A 107 17.37 -10.24 -14.44
CA LEU A 107 16.40 -11.22 -13.95
C LEU A 107 15.00 -10.65 -14.03
N THR A 108 14.08 -11.46 -14.54
CA THR A 108 12.65 -11.17 -14.59
C THR A 108 11.86 -12.33 -14.01
N ILE A 109 10.81 -12.02 -13.25
CA ILE A 109 9.87 -12.98 -12.69
C ILE A 109 8.47 -12.45 -12.97
N SER A 110 7.64 -13.28 -13.61
CA SER A 110 6.30 -12.89 -14.01
C SER A 110 5.27 -13.95 -13.64
N VAL A 111 4.09 -13.49 -13.24
CA VAL A 111 2.87 -14.29 -13.06
C VAL A 111 1.74 -13.58 -13.80
N TYR A 112 1.09 -14.28 -14.72
CA TYR A 112 0.06 -13.69 -15.57
C TYR A 112 0.58 -12.42 -16.29
N ASN A 113 -0.15 -11.30 -16.21
CA ASN A 113 0.26 -10.02 -16.78
C ASN A 113 1.18 -9.19 -15.85
N ILE A 114 1.51 -9.70 -14.66
CA ILE A 114 2.36 -9.00 -13.70
C ILE A 114 3.80 -9.44 -13.92
N SER A 115 4.66 -8.53 -14.39
CA SER A 115 6.10 -8.78 -14.51
C SER A 115 6.88 -7.93 -13.53
N THR A 116 7.94 -8.50 -12.95
CA THR A 116 8.89 -7.76 -12.13
C THR A 116 10.32 -8.00 -12.56
N TRP A 117 11.11 -6.93 -12.53
CA TRP A 117 12.45 -6.86 -13.09
C TRP A 117 13.44 -6.43 -12.02
N PHE A 118 14.63 -7.00 -12.05
CA PHE A 118 15.76 -6.57 -11.23
C PHE A 118 16.76 -5.83 -12.11
N HIS A 119 16.95 -4.54 -11.83
CA HIS A 119 17.94 -3.70 -12.50
C HIS A 119 19.23 -3.67 -11.67
N ASP A 120 20.29 -4.25 -12.22
CA ASP A 120 21.58 -4.34 -11.53
C ASP A 120 22.30 -2.98 -11.43
N TYR A 121 22.25 -2.15 -12.48
CA TYR A 121 22.89 -0.82 -12.44
C TYR A 121 22.18 0.17 -11.54
N CYS A 122 20.84 0.21 -11.59
CA CYS A 122 20.04 1.05 -10.71
C CYS A 122 19.94 0.48 -9.28
N LYS A 123 20.33 -0.80 -9.09
CA LYS A 123 20.19 -1.56 -7.84
C LYS A 123 18.78 -1.45 -7.30
N ASP A 124 17.79 -1.70 -8.15
CA ASP A 124 16.39 -1.62 -7.76
C ASP A 124 15.55 -2.80 -8.29
N TRP A 125 14.46 -3.06 -7.57
CA TRP A 125 13.38 -3.93 -8.00
C TRP A 125 12.30 -3.07 -8.65
N ARG A 126 11.78 -3.52 -9.79
CA ARG A 126 10.77 -2.79 -10.57
C ARG A 126 9.60 -3.69 -10.91
N ARG A 127 8.41 -3.09 -11.00
CA ARG A 127 7.29 -3.70 -11.74
C ARG A 127 7.35 -3.28 -13.20
N TYR A 128 6.82 -4.11 -14.09
CA TYR A 128 6.73 -3.87 -15.53
C TYR A 128 5.40 -4.40 -16.07
N PHE A 129 4.72 -3.57 -16.84
CA PHE A 129 3.57 -3.97 -17.64
C PHE A 129 3.91 -3.80 -19.12
N PRO A 130 3.66 -4.84 -19.95
CA PRO A 130 4.24 -4.99 -21.27
C PRO A 130 3.55 -4.17 -22.36
N GLU A 131 3.16 -2.92 -22.13
CA GLU A 131 2.58 -2.08 -23.19
C GLU A 131 2.86 -0.58 -22.95
N PRO A 132 3.03 0.24 -24.01
CA PRO A 132 3.11 1.69 -23.88
C PRO A 132 1.74 2.28 -23.49
N PRO A 133 1.70 3.53 -22.97
CA PRO A 133 0.44 4.21 -22.64
C PRO A 133 -0.59 4.28 -23.77
N SER A 134 -0.15 4.20 -25.02
CA SER A 134 -1.02 4.19 -26.21
C SER A 134 -1.75 2.87 -26.46
N ALA A 135 -1.34 1.79 -25.80
CA ALA A 135 -1.93 0.46 -25.93
C ALA A 135 -2.73 0.04 -24.69
N ARG A 136 -3.21 1.05 -23.92
CA ARG A 136 -4.08 0.81 -22.76
C ARG A 136 -5.34 0.04 -23.14
N MET A 137 -5.72 -0.91 -22.29
CA MET A 137 -6.93 -1.70 -22.42
C MET A 137 -8.17 -0.82 -22.18
N SER A 138 -9.17 -0.96 -23.05
CA SER A 138 -10.47 -0.35 -22.83
C SER A 138 -11.09 -0.86 -21.51
N GLY A 139 -11.65 0.03 -20.70
CA GLY A 139 -12.20 -0.30 -19.39
C GLY A 139 -11.27 -0.03 -18.19
N PHE A 140 -9.97 0.21 -18.43
CA PHE A 140 -9.01 0.59 -17.39
C PHE A 140 -8.61 2.06 -17.54
N ASN A 141 -8.96 2.89 -16.56
CA ASN A 141 -8.73 4.34 -16.56
C ASN A 141 -7.27 4.71 -16.24
N THR A 142 -6.60 3.91 -15.41
CA THR A 142 -5.28 4.23 -14.85
C THR A 142 -4.17 3.30 -15.32
N GLU A 143 -4.52 2.16 -15.92
CA GLU A 143 -3.65 1.00 -16.23
C GLU A 143 -2.15 1.30 -16.14
N PRO A 144 -1.43 0.62 -15.23
CA PRO A 144 0.00 0.83 -15.09
C PRO A 144 0.69 0.41 -16.37
N VAL A 145 1.37 1.35 -17.02
CA VAL A 145 2.12 1.12 -18.26
C VAL A 145 3.61 1.35 -18.00
N GLY A 146 4.45 0.56 -18.68
CA GLY A 146 5.91 0.61 -18.56
C GLY A 146 6.46 0.14 -17.20
N HIS A 147 7.72 0.49 -16.92
CA HIS A 147 8.41 0.09 -15.68
C HIS A 147 8.29 1.14 -14.57
N LYS A 148 8.17 0.70 -13.32
CA LYS A 148 8.23 1.57 -12.15
C LYS A 148 9.16 1.00 -11.09
N ARG A 149 10.05 1.85 -10.57
CA ARG A 149 10.90 1.52 -9.42
C ARG A 149 10.02 1.29 -8.19
N LEU A 150 10.20 0.14 -7.54
CA LEU A 150 9.52 -0.25 -6.31
C LEU A 150 10.40 0.07 -5.10
N THR A 151 11.59 -0.53 -5.01
CA THR A 151 12.52 -0.33 -3.90
C THR A 151 13.96 -0.64 -4.29
N ALA A 152 14.94 -0.21 -3.49
CA ALA A 152 16.34 -0.54 -3.68
C ALA A 152 16.62 -2.00 -3.29
N ILE A 153 17.56 -2.65 -3.97
CA ILE A 153 18.03 -4.00 -3.67
C ILE A 153 19.53 -3.98 -3.37
N LYS A 154 20.04 -5.10 -2.85
CA LYS A 154 21.47 -5.33 -2.64
C LYS A 154 21.89 -6.59 -3.39
N HIS A 155 23.06 -6.55 -4.00
CA HIS A 155 23.61 -7.72 -4.69
C HIS A 155 24.22 -8.71 -3.69
N GLY A 156 24.13 -10.00 -3.98
CA GLY A 156 24.72 -11.07 -3.16
C GLY A 156 23.94 -11.39 -1.88
N GLU A 157 22.90 -10.62 -1.54
CA GLU A 157 22.05 -10.85 -0.37
C GLU A 157 20.72 -11.49 -0.78
N TRP A 158 20.25 -12.45 0.01
CA TRP A 158 18.88 -12.98 -0.10
C TRP A 158 17.89 -11.96 0.44
N ALA A 159 16.81 -11.73 -0.30
CA ALA A 159 15.64 -11.00 0.16
C ALA A 159 14.38 -11.75 -0.23
N HIS A 160 13.33 -11.60 0.59
CA HIS A 160 12.01 -12.16 0.33
C HIS A 160 11.18 -11.15 -0.47
N TYR A 161 10.37 -11.62 -1.41
CA TYR A 161 9.49 -10.81 -2.23
C TYR A 161 8.12 -11.44 -2.27
N LYS A 162 7.09 -10.60 -2.16
CA LYS A 162 5.70 -11.02 -2.27
C LYS A 162 4.94 -10.06 -3.19
N ILE A 163 4.21 -10.63 -4.13
CA ILE A 163 3.29 -9.93 -5.03
C ILE A 163 1.90 -10.43 -4.70
N LEU A 164 1.12 -9.61 -4.01
CA LEU A 164 -0.28 -9.91 -3.73
C LEU A 164 -1.13 -9.26 -4.82
N PHE A 165 -2.10 -9.99 -5.35
CA PHE A 165 -2.97 -9.49 -6.41
C PHE A 165 -4.42 -9.89 -6.17
N ASP A 166 -5.31 -8.99 -6.58
CA ASP A 166 -6.75 -9.16 -6.55
C ASP A 166 -7.30 -8.71 -7.90
N CYS A 167 -7.62 -9.67 -8.75
CA CYS A 167 -8.12 -9.43 -10.09
C CYS A 167 -9.50 -8.76 -10.09
N ASP A 168 -10.35 -9.10 -9.12
CA ASP A 168 -11.73 -8.59 -9.10
C ASP A 168 -11.76 -7.12 -8.65
N ASN A 169 -10.81 -6.71 -7.79
CA ASN A 169 -10.63 -5.31 -7.39
C ASN A 169 -9.59 -4.54 -8.24
N GLY A 170 -8.88 -5.22 -9.15
CA GLY A 170 -7.84 -4.62 -9.98
C GLY A 170 -6.66 -4.08 -9.18
N ILE A 171 -6.24 -4.77 -8.11
CA ILE A 171 -5.18 -4.31 -7.20
C ILE A 171 -3.96 -5.25 -7.27
N VAL A 172 -2.77 -4.67 -7.31
CA VAL A 172 -1.51 -5.41 -7.12
C VAL A 172 -0.64 -4.68 -6.09
N GLU A 173 -0.27 -5.39 -5.04
CA GLU A 173 0.57 -4.91 -3.95
C GLU A 173 1.93 -5.63 -3.98
N TYR A 174 3.01 -4.85 -3.86
CA TYR A 174 4.38 -5.36 -3.89
C TYR A 174 5.01 -5.23 -2.52
N TYR A 175 5.57 -6.31 -2.01
CA TYR A 175 6.20 -6.40 -0.69
C TYR A 175 7.62 -6.91 -0.82
N ARG A 176 8.46 -6.49 0.12
CA ARG A 176 9.83 -6.99 0.26
C ARG A 176 10.12 -7.27 1.73
N ASN A 177 10.71 -8.43 2.01
CA ASN A 177 10.94 -8.92 3.37
C ASN A 177 9.63 -8.94 4.18
N ASP A 178 9.73 -8.78 5.50
CA ASP A 178 8.60 -8.84 6.43
C ASP A 178 7.85 -7.50 6.53
N MET A 179 7.84 -6.71 5.45
CA MET A 179 7.11 -5.45 5.43
C MET A 179 5.61 -5.69 5.54
N ARG A 180 4.96 -5.02 6.50
CA ARG A 180 3.50 -5.10 6.69
C ARG A 180 2.71 -4.26 5.69
N ASP A 181 3.28 -3.14 5.25
CA ASP A 181 2.73 -2.29 4.20
C ASP A 181 3.54 -2.51 2.90
N PRO A 182 2.90 -2.44 1.73
CA PRO A 182 3.58 -2.67 0.48
C PRO A 182 4.56 -1.53 0.19
N VAL A 183 5.65 -1.86 -0.51
CA VAL A 183 6.55 -0.84 -1.07
C VAL A 183 5.87 -0.02 -2.16
N TYR A 184 4.83 -0.59 -2.78
CA TYR A 184 4.05 0.07 -3.82
C TYR A 184 2.74 -0.67 -4.10
N ILE A 185 1.74 0.06 -4.60
CA ILE A 185 0.44 -0.48 -5.02
C ILE A 185 0.13 0.03 -6.42
N ASP A 186 -0.15 -0.88 -7.35
CA ASP A 186 -0.83 -0.54 -8.61
C ASP A 186 -2.34 -0.78 -8.42
N TYR A 187 -3.14 0.16 -8.93
CA TYR A 187 -4.60 0.08 -8.95
C TYR A 187 -5.08 0.04 -10.41
N ASP A 188 -6.29 -0.47 -10.62
CA ASP A 188 -6.92 -0.58 -11.93
C ASP A 188 -6.05 -1.43 -12.89
N VAL A 189 -5.63 -2.59 -12.39
CA VAL A 189 -4.68 -3.50 -13.05
C VAL A 189 -5.40 -4.69 -13.69
N PRO A 190 -5.18 -4.96 -15.00
CA PRO A 190 -5.64 -6.19 -15.65
C PRO A 190 -4.72 -7.36 -15.27
N VAL A 191 -4.87 -7.90 -14.06
CA VAL A 191 -4.00 -8.97 -13.50
C VAL A 191 -3.91 -10.19 -14.42
N LEU A 192 -5.06 -10.69 -14.87
CA LEU A 192 -5.15 -11.85 -15.77
C LEU A 192 -4.96 -11.49 -17.26
N GLY A 193 -4.77 -10.20 -17.57
CA GLY A 193 -4.48 -9.72 -18.93
C GLY A 193 -5.64 -9.82 -19.92
N ARG A 194 -5.30 -9.65 -21.21
CA ARG A 194 -6.13 -9.91 -22.40
C ARG A 194 -6.21 -11.40 -22.71
N ASP A 195 -7.12 -11.80 -23.60
CA ASP A 195 -7.24 -13.16 -24.15
C ASP A 195 -5.88 -13.72 -24.65
N GLU A 196 -4.98 -12.84 -25.10
CA GLU A 196 -3.60 -13.14 -25.54
C GLU A 196 -2.68 -13.71 -24.43
N TYR A 197 -2.98 -13.42 -23.17
CA TYR A 197 -2.26 -13.85 -21.97
C TYR A 197 -3.04 -14.91 -21.18
N GLU A 198 -4.13 -15.44 -21.77
CA GLU A 198 -4.84 -16.63 -21.31
C GLU A 198 -3.88 -17.81 -21.24
N GLY A 199 -3.33 -18.05 -20.07
CA GLY A 199 -2.42 -19.16 -19.90
C GLY A 199 -1.68 -18.97 -18.62
N GLY A 200 -2.41 -19.17 -17.52
CA GLY A 200 -1.90 -19.11 -16.16
C GLY A 200 -0.49 -19.67 -16.10
N SER A 201 0.51 -18.79 -16.10
CA SER A 201 1.89 -19.21 -16.23
C SER A 201 2.79 -18.37 -15.36
N LEU A 202 3.80 -19.05 -14.85
CA LEU A 202 4.96 -18.45 -14.20
C LEU A 202 6.09 -18.43 -15.21
N ARG A 203 6.74 -17.28 -15.36
CA ARG A 203 7.90 -17.11 -16.21
C ARG A 203 9.06 -16.56 -15.41
N ILE A 204 10.21 -17.20 -15.55
CA ILE A 204 11.48 -16.72 -15.02
C ILE A 204 12.40 -16.51 -16.22
N GLY A 205 12.80 -15.26 -16.45
CA GLY A 205 13.51 -14.88 -17.67
C GLY A 205 14.72 -14.02 -17.41
N SER A 206 15.52 -13.86 -18.44
CA SER A 206 16.56 -12.84 -18.51
C SER A 206 16.32 -11.90 -19.70
N MET A 207 16.86 -10.68 -19.60
CA MET A 207 16.94 -9.75 -20.73
C MET A 207 18.38 -9.65 -21.28
N GLY A 208 19.33 -10.39 -20.70
CA GLY A 208 20.72 -10.50 -21.15
C GLY A 208 21.53 -9.21 -21.13
N ILE A 209 21.12 -8.21 -20.35
CA ILE A 209 21.84 -6.93 -20.24
C ILE A 209 22.91 -7.04 -19.15
N THR A 210 23.93 -7.86 -19.42
CA THR A 210 25.12 -8.04 -18.56
C THR A 210 26.42 -7.79 -19.32
N LYS A 211 27.54 -7.65 -18.61
CA LYS A 211 28.90 -7.59 -19.21
C LYS A 211 29.49 -8.98 -19.49
N GLY A 212 28.96 -10.01 -18.84
CA GLY A 212 29.43 -11.39 -18.84
C GLY A 212 28.43 -12.31 -18.12
N GLY A 213 28.81 -13.56 -17.84
CA GLY A 213 27.95 -14.50 -17.13
C GLY A 213 27.72 -14.09 -15.67
N VAL A 214 26.48 -13.80 -15.29
CA VAL A 214 26.07 -13.48 -13.92
C VAL A 214 25.05 -14.50 -13.45
N VAL A 215 25.20 -15.01 -12.23
CA VAL A 215 24.25 -15.98 -11.66
C VAL A 215 23.33 -15.29 -10.67
N TYR A 216 22.03 -15.54 -10.82
CA TYR A 216 20.98 -15.14 -9.89
C TYR A 216 20.42 -16.38 -9.22
N GLY A 217 20.04 -16.26 -7.95
CA GLY A 217 19.42 -17.35 -7.18
C GLY A 217 17.94 -17.06 -6.92
N ILE A 218 17.09 -18.06 -7.10
CA ILE A 218 15.68 -18.03 -6.68
C ILE A 218 15.38 -19.27 -5.83
N ARG A 219 14.66 -19.12 -4.73
CA ARG A 219 14.15 -20.24 -3.93
C ARG A 219 12.80 -19.90 -3.31
N ASN A 220 12.16 -20.89 -2.69
CA ASN A 220 10.88 -20.73 -1.98
C ASN A 220 9.75 -20.15 -2.86
N LEU A 221 9.81 -20.37 -4.18
CA LEU A 221 8.81 -19.87 -5.14
C LEU A 221 7.47 -20.58 -4.92
N THR A 222 6.47 -19.82 -4.51
CA THR A 222 5.14 -20.32 -4.17
C THR A 222 4.07 -19.42 -4.76
N LEU A 223 3.00 -20.01 -5.29
CA LEU A 223 1.77 -19.33 -5.67
C LEU A 223 0.64 -19.81 -4.76
N ARG A 224 -0.03 -18.88 -4.10
CA ARG A 224 -1.13 -19.13 -3.18
C ARG A 224 -2.41 -18.51 -3.69
N GLU A 225 -3.52 -19.19 -3.46
CA GLU A 225 -4.88 -18.66 -3.58
C GLU A 225 -5.33 -18.18 -2.21
N ILE A 226 -5.93 -17.00 -2.16
CA ILE A 226 -6.42 -16.37 -0.94
C ILE A 226 -7.94 -16.32 -1.06
N ASN A 227 -8.62 -17.22 -0.32
CA ASN A 227 -10.06 -17.46 -0.41
C ASN A 227 -10.87 -16.64 0.59
N ALA A 228 -10.24 -16.17 1.67
CA ALA A 228 -10.92 -15.37 2.68
C ALA A 228 -10.76 -13.87 2.35
N PRO A 229 -11.79 -13.04 2.61
CA PRO A 229 -11.55 -11.65 3.01
C PRO A 229 -10.50 -11.68 4.13
N VAL A 230 -9.60 -10.70 4.14
CA VAL A 230 -8.64 -10.54 5.25
C VAL A 230 -9.44 -10.67 6.53
N ASP A 231 -9.04 -11.63 7.38
CA ASP A 231 -9.80 -12.07 8.53
C ASP A 231 -10.33 -10.86 9.33
N GLN A 232 -11.65 -10.64 9.24
CA GLN A 232 -12.35 -9.55 9.94
C GLN A 232 -12.49 -9.85 11.45
N SER A 233 -12.03 -11.02 11.91
CA SER A 233 -12.21 -11.47 13.28
C SER A 233 -11.19 -10.90 14.28
N SER A 234 -10.07 -10.31 13.83
CA SER A 234 -9.26 -9.44 14.67
C SER A 234 -9.81 -8.01 14.62
N GLN A 235 -10.90 -7.78 15.34
CA GLN A 235 -11.47 -6.45 15.55
C GLN A 235 -10.41 -5.46 16.09
N ASN A 236 -10.24 -4.37 15.34
CA ASN A 236 -10.34 -2.97 15.81
C ASN A 236 -9.21 -2.27 16.60
N ASP A 237 -7.96 -2.71 16.55
CA ASP A 237 -6.86 -1.99 17.24
C ASP A 237 -5.85 -1.31 16.30
N THR A 238 -6.23 -0.98 15.06
CA THR A 238 -5.36 -0.22 14.15
C THR A 238 -5.89 1.19 13.92
N LEU A 239 -5.06 2.20 14.24
CA LEU A 239 -5.29 3.59 13.89
C LEU A 239 -4.41 3.97 12.70
N LEU A 240 -5.04 4.37 11.59
CA LEU A 240 -4.35 4.90 10.42
C LEU A 240 -4.34 6.43 10.48
N LEU A 241 -3.15 7.02 10.50
CA LEU A 241 -2.95 8.47 10.59
C LEU A 241 -2.31 9.00 9.30
N PHE A 242 -3.12 9.64 8.46
CA PHE A 242 -2.67 10.33 7.26
C PHE A 242 -2.33 11.79 7.59
N LYS A 243 -1.03 12.11 7.58
CA LYS A 243 -0.46 13.40 7.97
C LYS A 243 -0.25 14.28 6.76
N GLY A 244 -1.16 15.23 6.56
CA GLY A 244 -1.02 16.32 5.59
C GLY A 244 -0.17 17.47 6.11
N ILE A 245 -0.32 18.64 5.48
CA ILE A 245 0.58 19.80 5.63
C ILE A 245 0.54 20.37 7.06
N GLY A 246 -0.66 20.64 7.57
CA GLY A 246 -0.91 21.16 8.92
C GLY A 246 -0.97 20.09 10.02
N ALA A 247 -0.73 18.81 9.73
CA ALA A 247 -0.96 17.73 10.69
C ALA A 247 -0.15 17.88 12.00
N HIS A 248 1.04 18.47 11.93
CA HIS A 248 1.93 18.70 13.08
C HIS A 248 1.33 19.62 14.15
N LEU A 249 0.35 20.47 13.80
CA LEU A 249 -0.30 21.38 14.75
C LEU A 249 -1.21 20.67 15.75
N TYR A 250 -1.62 19.43 15.44
CA TYR A 250 -2.57 18.67 16.25
C TYR A 250 -1.92 17.68 17.23
N ASP A 251 -0.61 17.43 17.13
CA ASP A 251 0.13 16.50 18.01
C ASP A 251 -0.53 15.10 18.13
N LEU A 252 -1.02 14.59 17.00
CA LEU A 252 -1.91 13.42 16.96
C LEU A 252 -1.25 12.11 17.38
N GLU A 253 0.05 11.95 17.17
CA GLU A 253 0.77 10.74 17.55
C GLU A 253 0.89 10.62 19.07
N SER A 254 1.30 11.70 19.75
CA SER A 254 1.33 11.76 21.22
C SER A 254 -0.07 11.54 21.80
N LEU A 255 -1.08 12.15 21.16
CA LEU A 255 -2.46 12.05 21.58
C LEU A 255 -3.01 10.61 21.45
N ALA A 256 -2.73 9.97 20.31
CA ALA A 256 -3.13 8.61 20.06
C ALA A 256 -2.39 7.63 20.99
N ALA A 257 -1.08 7.80 21.21
CA ALA A 257 -0.32 6.96 22.12
C ALA A 257 -0.82 7.02 23.57
N THR A 258 -1.43 8.13 23.98
CA THR A 258 -2.00 8.29 25.34
C THR A 258 -3.38 7.64 25.48
N HIS A 259 -4.17 7.59 24.40
CA HIS A 259 -5.56 7.11 24.45
C HIS A 259 -5.76 5.68 23.95
N PHE A 260 -4.87 5.22 23.08
CA PHE A 260 -4.91 3.89 22.52
C PHE A 260 -3.68 3.12 23.00
N GLU A 261 -3.65 2.76 24.29
CA GLU A 261 -2.50 2.11 24.94
C GLU A 261 -2.04 0.82 24.22
N GLU A 262 -2.97 0.13 23.53
CA GLU A 262 -2.68 -1.10 22.78
C GLU A 262 -2.84 -0.97 21.26
N ALA A 263 -3.29 0.18 20.73
CA ALA A 263 -3.51 0.29 19.29
C ALA A 263 -2.20 0.44 18.52
N THR A 264 -2.12 -0.27 17.41
CA THR A 264 -1.06 -0.07 16.42
C THR A 264 -1.34 1.21 15.63
N ILE A 265 -0.62 2.28 15.94
CA ILE A 265 -0.67 3.54 15.18
C ILE A 265 0.22 3.40 13.94
N ARG A 266 -0.35 3.70 12.77
CA ARG A 266 0.37 3.73 11.49
C ARG A 266 0.25 5.08 10.85
N ALA A 267 1.38 5.76 10.72
CA ALA A 267 1.44 7.06 10.09
C ALA A 267 1.82 6.97 8.60
N TYR A 268 1.14 7.77 7.78
CA TYR A 268 1.34 7.96 6.35
C TYR A 268 1.51 9.45 6.10
N THR A 269 2.70 9.87 5.68
CA THR A 269 3.08 11.29 5.68
C THR A 269 3.12 11.87 4.27
N LEU A 270 2.52 13.05 4.13
CA LEU A 270 2.58 13.82 2.91
C LEU A 270 4.00 14.34 2.66
N GLU A 271 4.51 14.07 1.47
CA GLU A 271 5.73 14.62 0.92
C GLU A 271 5.42 15.62 -0.18
N THR A 272 6.21 16.70 -0.21
CA THR A 272 6.19 17.66 -1.32
C THR A 272 7.16 17.20 -2.41
N HIS A 273 6.63 16.97 -3.60
CA HIS A 273 7.42 16.60 -4.77
C HIS A 273 7.51 17.82 -5.69
N GLY A 274 8.72 18.39 -5.82
CA GLY A 274 8.96 19.48 -6.75
C GLY A 274 9.27 18.93 -8.14
N ALA A 275 8.48 19.29 -9.15
CA ALA A 275 8.94 19.21 -10.53
C ALA A 275 9.65 20.52 -10.87
N ALA A 276 10.95 20.48 -11.18
CA ALA A 276 11.72 21.63 -11.69
C ALA A 276 11.14 22.24 -13.00
N ILE A 277 10.10 21.61 -13.56
CA ILE A 277 9.58 21.85 -14.92
C ILE A 277 8.09 22.26 -14.92
N ALA A 278 7.40 22.23 -13.77
CA ALA A 278 6.00 22.68 -13.69
C ALA A 278 5.73 23.40 -12.36
N PRO A 279 5.19 24.64 -12.37
CA PRO A 279 4.87 25.41 -11.15
C PRO A 279 3.56 24.92 -10.51
N LYS A 280 3.44 23.62 -10.28
CA LYS A 280 2.31 23.01 -9.59
C LYS A 280 2.85 22.25 -8.38
N ASN A 281 2.29 22.52 -7.20
CA ASN A 281 2.58 21.72 -6.01
C ASN A 281 2.16 20.27 -6.29
N GLN A 282 3.11 19.34 -6.29
CA GLN A 282 2.80 17.92 -6.34
C GLN A 282 2.95 17.37 -4.93
N PHE A 283 1.92 16.66 -4.47
CA PHE A 283 1.95 16.00 -3.19
C PHE A 283 1.83 14.50 -3.40
N LYS A 284 2.56 13.74 -2.59
CA LYS A 284 2.48 12.28 -2.55
C LYS A 284 2.55 11.84 -1.11
N VAL A 285 1.98 10.69 -0.81
CA VAL A 285 2.20 10.05 0.48
C VAL A 285 3.46 9.19 0.38
N ASP A 286 4.27 9.15 1.43
CA ASP A 286 5.52 8.39 1.53
C ASP A 286 5.32 6.90 1.20
N LYS A 287 4.21 6.34 1.67
CA LYS A 287 3.74 4.97 1.39
C LYS A 287 2.22 4.90 1.52
N LEU A 288 1.61 3.81 1.05
CA LEU A 288 0.17 3.57 1.19
C LEU A 288 -0.08 2.33 2.05
N PRO A 289 -1.16 2.29 2.85
CA PRO A 289 -1.56 1.07 3.54
C PRO A 289 -1.99 -0.01 2.52
N SER A 290 -1.81 -1.27 2.87
CA SER A 290 -2.45 -2.37 2.14
C SER A 290 -3.97 -2.37 2.32
N ALA A 291 -4.67 -3.03 1.41
CA ALA A 291 -6.11 -3.28 1.52
C ALA A 291 -6.45 -3.96 2.87
N ALA A 292 -5.61 -4.91 3.29
CA ALA A 292 -5.70 -5.57 4.59
C ALA A 292 -5.57 -4.61 5.77
N THR A 293 -4.63 -3.67 5.70
CA THR A 293 -4.39 -2.67 6.76
C THR A 293 -5.55 -1.70 6.87
N ILE A 294 -6.21 -1.34 5.76
CA ILE A 294 -7.41 -0.49 5.77
C ILE A 294 -8.60 -1.25 6.34
N ALA A 295 -8.82 -2.49 5.91
CA ALA A 295 -9.92 -3.32 6.40
C ALA A 295 -9.84 -3.60 7.92
N ALA A 296 -8.63 -3.64 8.48
CA ALA A 296 -8.39 -3.83 9.92
C ALA A 296 -8.46 -2.53 10.75
N ALA A 297 -8.64 -1.37 10.12
CA ALA A 297 -8.61 -0.09 10.80
C ALA A 297 -9.92 0.18 11.56
N SER A 298 -9.81 0.49 12.86
CA SER A 298 -10.95 1.01 13.63
C SER A 298 -11.08 2.53 13.50
N VAL A 299 -9.96 3.21 13.33
CA VAL A 299 -9.92 4.67 13.17
C VAL A 299 -9.00 5.04 12.01
N ILE A 300 -9.51 5.89 11.13
CA ILE A 300 -8.79 6.47 10.01
C ILE A 300 -8.83 7.98 10.17
N VAL A 301 -7.67 8.62 10.30
CA VAL A 301 -7.54 10.07 10.48
C VAL A 301 -6.92 10.69 9.24
N LEU A 302 -7.61 11.64 8.61
CA LEU A 302 -7.08 12.48 7.55
C LEU A 302 -6.83 13.89 8.09
N ALA A 303 -5.57 14.22 8.40
CA ALA A 303 -5.21 15.49 9.03
C ALA A 303 -4.61 16.49 8.04
N ASP A 304 -5.38 17.51 7.64
CA ASP A 304 -5.04 18.47 6.57
C ASP A 304 -4.52 17.78 5.28
N MET A 305 -5.10 16.62 4.97
CA MET A 305 -4.62 15.74 3.91
C MET A 305 -5.30 16.06 2.56
N PRO A 306 -4.58 16.46 1.51
CA PRO A 306 -5.16 16.60 0.18
C PRO A 306 -5.50 15.22 -0.41
N ALA A 307 -6.63 15.12 -1.14
CA ALA A 307 -7.00 13.90 -1.82
C ALA A 307 -6.49 13.87 -3.27
N GLN A 308 -6.73 14.94 -4.04
CA GLN A 308 -6.51 14.93 -5.50
C GLN A 308 -5.32 15.72 -6.03
N SER A 309 -4.60 16.48 -5.21
CA SER A 309 -3.48 17.28 -5.73
C SER A 309 -2.35 16.36 -6.22
N SER A 310 -2.31 16.11 -7.53
CA SER A 310 -1.45 15.11 -8.20
C SER A 310 -1.75 13.64 -7.82
N ASP A 311 -3.03 13.30 -7.64
CA ASP A 311 -3.47 11.95 -7.22
C ASP A 311 -2.82 11.48 -5.91
N CYS A 312 -2.69 12.41 -4.96
CA CYS A 312 -2.06 12.19 -3.66
C CYS A 312 -2.61 10.94 -2.95
N LEU A 313 -3.94 10.80 -2.90
CA LEU A 313 -4.63 9.59 -2.47
C LEU A 313 -5.38 9.00 -3.66
N PRO A 314 -5.02 7.79 -4.13
CA PRO A 314 -5.73 7.13 -5.22
C PRO A 314 -7.22 6.93 -4.91
N ASN A 315 -8.09 7.09 -5.91
CA ASN A 315 -9.53 6.89 -5.71
C ASN A 315 -9.88 5.49 -5.18
N ALA A 316 -9.13 4.46 -5.58
CA ALA A 316 -9.32 3.10 -5.06
C ALA A 316 -9.03 3.01 -3.55
N LEU A 317 -7.96 3.66 -3.06
CA LEU A 317 -7.70 3.80 -1.62
C LEU A 317 -8.83 4.56 -0.92
N LEU A 318 -9.31 5.65 -1.51
CA LEU A 318 -10.41 6.42 -0.95
C LEU A 318 -11.72 5.62 -0.91
N GLN A 319 -11.95 4.73 -1.88
CA GLN A 319 -13.07 3.79 -1.86
C GLN A 319 -12.89 2.75 -0.75
N GLN A 320 -11.70 2.18 -0.56
CA GLN A 320 -11.44 1.27 0.56
C GLN A 320 -11.67 1.93 1.93
N ILE A 321 -11.34 3.22 2.08
CA ILE A 321 -11.67 4.00 3.29
C ILE A 321 -13.19 4.13 3.45
N VAL A 322 -13.94 4.36 2.36
CA VAL A 322 -15.41 4.40 2.39
C VAL A 322 -15.96 3.05 2.83
N ASP A 323 -15.48 1.95 2.26
CA ASP A 323 -15.93 0.60 2.57
C ASP A 323 -15.64 0.25 4.05
N ALA A 324 -14.43 0.55 4.53
CA ALA A 324 -14.07 0.39 5.95
C ALA A 324 -15.01 1.16 6.90
N VAL A 325 -15.45 2.37 6.53
CA VAL A 325 -16.45 3.12 7.31
C VAL A 325 -17.80 2.40 7.32
N PHE A 326 -18.26 1.87 6.18
CA PHE A 326 -19.51 1.10 6.16
C PHE A 326 -19.41 -0.17 7.02
N ASP A 327 -18.22 -0.79 7.07
CA ASP A 327 -17.96 -2.00 7.83
C ASP A 327 -17.78 -1.76 9.34
N GLY A 328 -17.50 -0.53 9.78
CA GLY A 328 -17.45 -0.17 11.20
C GLY A 328 -16.42 0.87 11.60
N ALA A 329 -15.49 1.23 10.70
CA ALA A 329 -14.42 2.17 11.01
C ALA A 329 -14.94 3.59 11.26
N HIS A 330 -14.19 4.34 12.07
CA HIS A 330 -14.37 5.77 12.24
C HIS A 330 -13.44 6.56 11.32
N LEU A 331 -14.00 7.35 10.41
CA LEU A 331 -13.24 8.32 9.63
C LEU A 331 -13.27 9.70 10.28
N LEU A 332 -12.14 10.16 10.80
CA LEU A 332 -11.95 11.51 11.32
C LEU A 332 -11.18 12.36 10.31
N ILE A 333 -11.82 13.39 9.76
CA ILE A 333 -11.17 14.38 8.91
C ILE A 333 -10.92 15.63 9.74
N LEU A 334 -9.66 15.87 10.05
CA LEU A 334 -9.25 17.16 10.57
C LEU A 334 -9.04 18.06 9.36
N GLY A 335 -9.83 19.13 9.29
CA GLY A 335 -9.74 20.11 8.23
C GLY A 335 -8.35 20.76 8.15
N GLY A 336 -8.30 21.91 7.50
CA GLY A 336 -7.03 22.54 7.18
C GLY A 336 -7.10 23.24 5.83
N MET A 337 -6.01 23.90 5.45
CA MET A 337 -5.95 24.69 4.23
C MET A 337 -5.92 23.85 2.96
N TYR A 338 -5.58 22.56 3.06
CA TYR A 338 -5.42 21.64 1.95
C TYR A 338 -6.33 20.41 2.04
N SER A 339 -7.28 20.43 2.98
CA SER A 339 -8.35 19.42 3.10
C SER A 339 -9.64 19.88 2.39
N LEU A 340 -10.65 19.00 2.37
CA LEU A 340 -12.00 19.25 1.88
C LEU A 340 -12.03 19.85 0.44
N GLY A 341 -12.61 21.03 0.25
CA GLY A 341 -12.79 21.67 -1.05
C GLY A 341 -11.48 21.92 -1.78
N LYS A 342 -10.48 22.54 -1.12
CA LYS A 342 -9.15 22.76 -1.73
C LYS A 342 -8.36 21.46 -1.88
N GLY A 343 -8.60 20.49 -0.99
CA GLY A 343 -8.08 19.12 -1.09
C GLY A 343 -8.67 18.29 -2.24
N GLY A 344 -9.74 18.77 -2.88
CA GLY A 344 -10.37 18.12 -4.02
C GLY A 344 -11.34 16.99 -3.66
N TYR A 345 -11.83 16.92 -2.42
CA TYR A 345 -12.63 15.81 -1.92
C TYR A 345 -13.97 15.66 -2.67
N ALA A 346 -14.49 16.74 -3.25
CA ALA A 346 -15.75 16.73 -4.01
C ALA A 346 -15.73 15.82 -5.25
N ARG A 347 -14.54 15.44 -5.73
CA ARG A 347 -14.35 14.60 -6.92
C ARG A 347 -13.81 13.22 -6.58
N THR A 348 -13.95 12.78 -5.33
CA THR A 348 -13.49 11.48 -4.86
C THR A 348 -14.63 10.70 -4.20
N PRO A 349 -14.47 9.39 -3.97
CA PRO A 349 -15.46 8.59 -3.24
C PRO A 349 -15.88 9.17 -1.90
N LEU A 350 -14.98 9.88 -1.21
CA LEU A 350 -15.26 10.52 0.08
C LEU A 350 -16.46 11.48 0.02
N ALA A 351 -16.68 12.17 -1.11
CA ALA A 351 -17.79 13.13 -1.27
C ALA A 351 -19.15 12.54 -0.88
N SER A 352 -19.36 11.24 -1.12
CA SER A 352 -20.62 10.55 -0.84
C SER A 352 -20.90 10.38 0.66
N ILE A 353 -19.84 10.23 1.47
CA ILE A 353 -19.94 9.93 2.90
C ILE A 353 -19.77 11.15 3.82
N LEU A 354 -19.25 12.27 3.32
CA LEU A 354 -19.03 13.45 4.14
C LEU A 354 -20.32 13.95 4.84
N PRO A 355 -20.23 14.39 6.12
CA PRO A 355 -21.34 15.00 6.86
C PRO A 355 -21.63 16.45 6.41
N VAL A 356 -21.02 16.91 5.32
CA VAL A 356 -21.07 18.29 4.82
C VAL A 356 -21.22 18.31 3.30
N GLU A 357 -21.61 19.46 2.76
CA GLU A 357 -21.80 19.70 1.33
C GLU A 357 -20.75 20.68 0.79
N LEU A 358 -19.71 20.14 0.15
CA LEU A 358 -18.56 20.91 -0.35
C LEU A 358 -18.98 21.92 -1.41
N LYS A 359 -18.45 23.15 -1.32
CA LYS A 359 -18.82 24.27 -2.24
C LYS A 359 -17.76 24.55 -3.31
N GLY A 360 -16.53 24.12 -3.08
CA GLY A 360 -15.41 24.34 -4.00
C GLY A 360 -14.10 24.67 -3.27
N PRO A 361 -13.02 25.01 -4.01
CA PRO A 361 -11.69 25.15 -3.43
C PRO A 361 -11.47 26.39 -2.54
N TRP A 362 -12.42 27.32 -2.47
CA TRP A 362 -12.29 28.62 -1.79
C TRP A 362 -13.29 28.78 -0.63
N GLU A 363 -13.54 27.70 0.09
CA GLU A 363 -14.51 27.67 1.20
C GLU A 363 -13.92 28.06 2.56
N VAL A 364 -12.59 28.16 2.69
CA VAL A 364 -11.95 28.66 3.91
C VAL A 364 -12.14 30.16 4.04
N LYS A 365 -12.68 30.60 5.18
CA LYS A 365 -12.91 32.01 5.54
C LYS A 365 -12.33 32.30 6.91
N SER A 366 -12.06 33.58 7.17
CA SER A 366 -11.73 34.06 8.51
C SER A 366 -12.96 34.66 9.18
N PHE A 367 -13.01 34.55 10.51
CA PHE A 367 -13.83 35.45 11.31
C PHE A 367 -13.16 36.82 11.38
N ARG A 368 -13.96 37.89 11.53
CA ARG A 368 -13.43 39.25 11.74
C ARG A 368 -12.64 39.38 13.05
N LYS A 369 -13.02 38.58 14.05
CA LYS A 369 -12.35 38.40 15.34
C LYS A 369 -12.39 36.91 15.69
N PRO A 370 -11.43 36.37 16.48
CA PRO A 370 -11.50 34.98 16.93
C PRO A 370 -12.82 34.70 17.66
N GLU A 371 -13.43 33.55 17.38
CA GLU A 371 -14.67 33.09 18.00
C GLU A 371 -14.40 31.81 18.79
N SER A 372 -14.87 31.74 20.04
CA SER A 372 -14.64 30.57 20.90
C SER A 372 -15.54 29.40 20.52
N LEU A 373 -14.99 28.18 20.59
CA LEU A 373 -15.74 26.94 20.41
C LEU A 373 -16.83 26.78 21.46
N ARG A 374 -17.97 26.21 21.05
CA ARG A 374 -19.12 25.94 21.91
C ARG A 374 -19.68 24.55 21.68
N ARG A 375 -20.07 23.89 22.77
CA ARG A 375 -20.85 22.64 22.80
C ARG A 375 -22.24 22.95 23.33
N GLY A 376 -23.23 23.03 22.43
CA GLY A 376 -24.55 23.56 22.79
C GLY A 376 -24.42 25.00 23.31
N SER A 377 -24.90 25.27 24.53
CA SER A 377 -24.79 26.58 25.19
C SER A 377 -23.46 26.80 25.91
N GLN A 378 -22.63 25.76 26.10
CA GLN A 378 -21.38 25.84 26.85
C GLN A 378 -20.23 26.34 25.97
N THR A 379 -19.58 27.44 26.36
CA THR A 379 -18.33 27.91 25.74
C THR A 379 -17.14 27.12 26.29
N LEU A 380 -16.31 26.60 25.39
CA LEU A 380 -15.04 25.98 25.75
C LEU A 380 -14.02 27.08 26.04
N GLN A 381 -13.40 27.00 27.22
CA GLN A 381 -12.39 27.97 27.64
C GLN A 381 -11.14 27.84 26.77
N LYS A 382 -10.60 28.98 26.33
CA LYS A 382 -9.33 29.08 25.59
C LYS A 382 -9.27 28.18 24.34
N ALA A 383 -10.35 28.15 23.57
CA ALA A 383 -10.47 27.34 22.36
C ALA A 383 -11.00 28.21 21.21
N ASP A 384 -10.16 29.10 20.70
CA ASP A 384 -10.55 30.13 19.75
C ASP A 384 -10.29 29.71 18.31
N VAL A 385 -11.25 30.00 17.45
CA VAL A 385 -11.23 29.71 16.01
C VAL A 385 -11.11 31.02 15.25
N LEU A 386 -10.07 31.14 14.43
CA LEU A 386 -9.90 32.28 13.52
C LEU A 386 -10.32 31.94 12.09
N TRP A 387 -9.99 30.74 11.62
CA TRP A 387 -10.26 30.27 10.28
C TRP A 387 -11.16 29.04 10.29
N TYR A 388 -12.08 28.98 9.34
CA TYR A 388 -13.06 27.89 9.25
C TYR A 388 -13.46 27.63 7.81
N HIS A 389 -13.96 26.41 7.57
CA HIS A 389 -14.60 26.00 6.33
C HIS A 389 -16.07 26.45 6.32
N ASP A 390 -16.44 27.40 5.45
CA ASP A 390 -17.80 27.96 5.33
C ASP A 390 -18.72 27.07 4.46
N ILE A 391 -19.01 25.88 4.98
CA ILE A 391 -19.70 24.80 4.29
C ILE A 391 -21.05 24.52 4.94
N SER A 392 -22.01 24.02 4.16
CA SER A 392 -23.31 23.57 4.68
C SER A 392 -23.19 22.17 5.29
N VAL A 393 -23.95 21.93 6.36
CA VAL A 393 -24.08 20.61 6.97
C VAL A 393 -25.06 19.78 6.14
N ARG A 394 -24.69 18.54 5.83
CA ARG A 394 -25.57 17.64 5.08
C ARG A 394 -26.74 17.20 5.95
N GLU A 395 -27.90 16.98 5.33
CA GLU A 395 -29.05 16.38 6.01
C GLU A 395 -28.67 15.06 6.72
N GLY A 396 -29.19 14.86 7.93
CA GLY A 396 -28.90 13.71 8.78
C GLY A 396 -27.54 13.77 9.51
N ALA A 397 -26.71 14.79 9.28
CA ALA A 397 -25.51 15.01 10.06
C ALA A 397 -25.80 15.85 11.32
N LYS A 398 -25.08 15.54 12.40
CA LYS A 398 -25.19 16.21 13.70
C LYS A 398 -24.04 17.20 13.90
N VAL A 399 -24.36 18.44 14.22
CA VAL A 399 -23.38 19.44 14.66
C VAL A 399 -23.06 19.21 16.13
N LEU A 400 -21.79 18.97 16.43
CA LEU A 400 -21.28 18.70 17.78
C LEU A 400 -20.66 19.94 18.41
N LEU A 401 -20.00 20.78 17.60
CA LEU A 401 -19.41 22.03 18.03
C LEU A 401 -19.72 23.16 17.06
N THR A 402 -19.78 24.38 17.60
CA THR A 402 -19.97 25.62 16.83
C THR A 402 -19.00 26.70 17.27
N ALA A 403 -18.78 27.72 16.43
CA ALA A 403 -18.13 28.98 16.81
C ALA A 403 -18.76 30.11 15.97
N GLY A 404 -19.11 31.24 16.58
CA GLY A 404 -19.78 32.35 15.87
C GLY A 404 -21.08 31.95 15.15
N GLY A 405 -21.80 30.93 15.65
CA GLY A 405 -23.00 30.38 14.99
C GLY A 405 -22.73 29.47 13.78
N LYS A 406 -21.46 29.21 13.44
CA LYS A 406 -21.04 28.32 12.35
C LYS A 406 -20.68 26.93 12.89
N PRO A 407 -20.92 25.85 12.14
CA PRO A 407 -20.53 24.49 12.52
C PRO A 407 -19.01 24.33 12.53
N MET A 408 -18.46 23.69 13.56
CA MET A 408 -17.00 23.49 13.75
C MET A 408 -16.61 22.02 13.84
N PHE A 409 -17.50 21.17 14.32
CA PHE A 409 -17.31 19.72 14.33
C PHE A 409 -18.63 19.06 14.01
N VAL A 410 -18.66 18.23 12.97
CA VAL A 410 -19.89 17.64 12.42
C VAL A 410 -19.70 16.15 12.27
N ARG A 411 -20.71 15.37 12.61
CA ARG A 411 -20.68 13.90 12.55
C ARG A 411 -21.87 13.34 11.78
N ARG A 412 -21.65 12.24 11.08
CA ARG A 412 -22.70 11.43 10.47
C ARG A 412 -22.38 9.95 10.67
N SER A 413 -23.40 9.16 11.00
CA SER A 413 -23.31 7.69 11.04
C SER A 413 -23.63 7.12 9.67
N LEU A 414 -22.88 6.10 9.24
CA LEU A 414 -23.01 5.46 7.94
C LEU A 414 -22.67 3.98 8.07
N GLY A 415 -23.58 3.09 7.66
CA GLY A 415 -23.42 1.66 7.91
C GLY A 415 -23.21 1.39 9.40
N ASN A 416 -22.16 0.63 9.72
CA ASN A 416 -21.75 0.34 11.10
C ASN A 416 -20.77 1.37 11.67
N GLY A 417 -20.23 2.27 10.85
CA GLY A 417 -19.23 3.24 11.26
C GLY A 417 -19.73 4.68 11.28
N THR A 418 -18.78 5.60 11.35
CA THR A 418 -19.05 7.03 11.51
C THR A 418 -18.01 7.90 10.81
N VAL A 419 -18.45 9.07 10.34
CA VAL A 419 -17.58 10.09 9.74
C VAL A 419 -17.70 11.37 10.55
N SER A 420 -16.57 11.90 11.02
CA SER A 420 -16.50 13.19 11.71
C SER A 420 -15.59 14.15 10.94
N VAL A 421 -15.99 15.41 10.84
CA VAL A 421 -15.21 16.46 10.17
C VAL A 421 -15.05 17.66 11.08
N SER A 422 -13.80 18.08 11.31
CA SER A 422 -13.46 19.39 11.87
C SER A 422 -13.47 20.45 10.76
N LEU A 423 -14.34 21.44 10.91
CA LEU A 423 -14.45 22.59 10.03
C LEU A 423 -13.63 23.79 10.52
N GLY A 424 -13.16 23.77 11.78
CA GLY A 424 -12.11 24.68 12.23
C GLY A 424 -10.80 24.38 11.50
N VAL A 425 -10.11 25.42 11.04
CA VAL A 425 -8.84 25.31 10.30
C VAL A 425 -7.70 25.69 11.24
N ALA A 426 -6.77 24.76 11.46
CA ALA A 426 -5.55 25.04 12.21
C ALA A 426 -4.56 25.85 11.36
N CYS A 427 -4.74 27.17 11.30
CA CYS A 427 -3.82 28.05 10.59
C CYS A 427 -3.87 29.50 11.10
N GLY A 428 -2.88 30.28 10.67
CA GLY A 428 -2.72 31.68 11.03
C GLY A 428 -2.17 31.89 12.44
N THR A 429 -1.85 33.15 12.75
CA THR A 429 -1.38 33.55 14.07
C THR A 429 -2.54 34.16 14.84
N ILE A 430 -2.97 33.50 15.91
CA ILE A 430 -3.82 34.15 16.91
C ILE A 430 -2.84 34.89 17.82
N SER A 431 -2.65 36.18 17.55
CA SER A 431 -1.76 37.02 18.36
C SER A 431 -2.20 36.96 19.82
N SER A 432 -1.27 36.53 20.66
CA SER A 432 -1.39 36.26 22.10
C SER A 432 -1.70 37.52 22.91
N GLY A 433 -2.87 38.11 22.70
CA GLY A 433 -3.53 38.84 23.77
C GLY A 433 -3.77 37.88 24.94
N ALA A 434 -3.68 38.35 26.18
CA ALA A 434 -3.54 37.53 27.39
C ALA A 434 -4.57 36.39 27.60
N ASN A 435 -5.65 36.32 26.81
CA ASN A 435 -6.75 35.36 26.97
C ASN A 435 -7.12 34.56 25.70
N LEU A 436 -6.36 34.65 24.61
CA LEU A 436 -6.66 33.88 23.39
C LEU A 436 -5.75 32.65 23.27
N GLN A 437 -6.32 31.51 22.88
CA GLN A 437 -5.56 30.30 22.59
C GLN A 437 -6.18 29.59 21.37
N PRO A 438 -5.36 29.18 20.38
CA PRO A 438 -5.85 28.43 19.25
C PRO A 438 -6.55 27.13 19.66
N PHE A 439 -7.69 26.85 19.04
CA PHE A 439 -8.47 25.65 19.41
C PHE A 439 -7.69 24.34 19.26
N TRP A 440 -6.75 24.24 18.31
CA TRP A 440 -5.94 23.03 18.09
C TRP A 440 -4.90 22.77 19.20
N GLU A 441 -4.54 23.79 19.96
CA GLU A 441 -3.66 23.69 21.13
C GLU A 441 -4.46 23.46 22.44
N ASN A 442 -5.78 23.53 22.39
CA ASN A 442 -6.63 23.43 23.57
C ASN A 442 -6.84 21.97 24.01
N GLN A 443 -6.66 21.69 25.30
CA GLN A 443 -6.83 20.35 25.87
C GLN A 443 -8.27 19.82 25.76
N ALA A 444 -9.28 20.65 26.03
CA ALA A 444 -10.68 20.22 25.97
C ALA A 444 -11.11 19.87 24.53
N TRP A 445 -10.56 20.56 23.52
CA TRP A 445 -10.72 20.18 22.12
C TRP A 445 -10.11 18.81 21.83
N ARG A 446 -8.89 18.54 22.32
CA ARG A 446 -8.20 17.27 22.12
C ARG A 446 -8.93 16.10 22.79
N GLU A 447 -9.38 16.28 24.03
CA GLU A 447 -10.22 15.31 24.76
C GLU A 447 -11.54 15.05 24.03
N LEU A 448 -12.13 16.09 23.44
CA LEU A 448 -13.34 15.94 22.65
C LEU A 448 -13.09 15.17 21.36
N LEU A 449 -11.99 15.43 20.64
CA LEU A 449 -11.63 14.66 19.46
C LEU A 449 -11.52 13.16 19.80
N LEU A 450 -10.82 12.85 20.89
CA LEU A 450 -10.59 11.47 21.32
C LEU A 450 -11.83 10.77 21.85
N SER A 451 -12.61 11.41 22.73
CA SER A 451 -13.88 10.86 23.22
C SER A 451 -14.94 10.70 22.13
N SER A 452 -14.68 11.26 20.96
CA SER A 452 -15.52 11.10 19.79
C SER A 452 -15.12 9.89 18.94
N LEU A 453 -13.93 9.32 19.15
CA LEU A 453 -13.50 8.05 18.55
C LEU A 453 -14.19 6.87 19.28
N PRO A 454 -14.47 5.75 18.59
CA PRO A 454 -15.17 4.60 19.14
C PRO A 454 -14.41 3.88 20.26
#